data_AF-A0A497VH29-F1
#
_entry.id   AF-A0A497VH29-F1
#
_cell.length_a   1.000
_cell.length_b   1.000
_cell.length_c   1.000
_cell.angle_alpha   90.00
_cell.angle_beta   90.00
_cell.angle_gamma   90.00
#
_symmetry.space_group_name_H-M   'P 1'
#
loop_
_entity.id
_entity.type
_entity.pdbx_description
1 polymer ?
#
loop_
_entity_poly.entity_id
_entity_poly.type
_entity_poly.pdbx_seq_one_letter_code
_entity_poly.pdbx_strand_id
1 'polypeptide(L)'
;MEFGPVPPQNALGAILAHSVQIEGQRLRKGLVLEPSHIALLEAADLSEITVARLGADDVHEDDAALALALALVPDELGAHLRIGPVGTGRCNIFAVAPGVVQIDVEAINSLNAIHPVITVSTVPNLHRMEQGGMVATVKIIAYGVPKHALEQAQAAGDKALSLAVASVRRASFIETTLAAPVSQKGAKVIRNRVKSLGAVMDEPVRCPHDTAALSAALRQAEGDMILILTASATSDLRDTAPEAVRLAGGAVAHFGMPVDPGNLLFIGDLGGKPVIGLPGCARSPALNGADWVLERLICGVPVSAQDIMGMGVGGLLKEIPSRPQPRNPKRS
;
A
#
# COMPACT_ATOMS: atom_id res chain seq x y z
N MET A 1 7.59 33.77 1.86
CA MET A 1 6.20 34.26 1.69
C MET A 1 5.81 35.10 2.91
N GLU A 2 5.13 36.21 2.69
CA GLU A 2 4.51 37.01 3.75
C GLU A 2 3.04 36.61 3.93
N PHE A 3 2.57 36.56 5.18
CA PHE A 3 1.18 36.24 5.50
C PHE A 3 0.67 37.19 6.57
N GLY A 4 -0.46 37.84 6.33
CA GLY A 4 -1.03 38.76 7.30
C GLY A 4 -2.16 39.63 6.77
N PRO A 5 -2.76 40.44 7.65
CA PRO A 5 -3.76 41.43 7.25
C PRO A 5 -3.11 42.58 6.48
N VAL A 6 -3.77 43.03 5.41
CA VAL A 6 -3.42 44.25 4.66
C VAL A 6 -4.69 44.99 4.23
N PRO A 7 -4.63 46.32 4.04
CA PRO A 7 -5.71 47.06 3.37
C PRO A 7 -5.94 46.56 1.93
N PRO A 8 -7.18 46.54 1.41
CA PRO A 8 -7.47 46.06 0.05
C PRO A 8 -6.61 46.69 -1.05
N GLN A 9 -6.37 48.00 -1.01
CA GLN A 9 -5.50 48.73 -1.94
C GLN A 9 -4.07 48.20 -2.03
N ASN A 10 -3.59 47.53 -0.98
CA ASN A 10 -2.26 46.92 -0.91
C ASN A 10 -2.27 45.43 -1.25
N ALA A 11 -3.40 44.85 -1.64
CA ALA A 11 -3.58 43.40 -1.79
C ALA A 11 -3.46 42.90 -3.25
N LEU A 12 -3.24 43.79 -4.23
CA LEU A 12 -3.11 43.39 -5.64
C LEU A 12 -2.03 42.32 -5.83
N GLY A 13 -2.38 41.26 -6.57
CA GLY A 13 -1.51 40.11 -6.84
C GLY A 13 -1.30 39.16 -5.64
N ALA A 14 -1.82 39.49 -4.45
CA ALA A 14 -1.76 38.61 -3.29
C ALA A 14 -2.84 37.53 -3.35
N ILE A 15 -2.66 36.46 -2.58
CA ILE A 15 -3.57 35.31 -2.51
C ILE A 15 -4.46 35.47 -1.29
N LEU A 16 -5.78 35.44 -1.49
CA LEU A 16 -6.75 35.63 -0.42
C LEU A 16 -6.76 34.45 0.56
N ALA A 17 -6.49 34.69 1.85
CA ALA A 17 -6.33 33.64 2.86
C ALA A 17 -7.66 33.05 3.36
N HIS A 18 -8.72 33.85 3.35
CA HIS A 18 -10.06 33.49 3.84
C HIS A 18 -11.10 33.87 2.80
N SER A 19 -12.16 33.07 2.65
CA SER A 19 -13.24 33.46 1.73
C SER A 19 -13.92 34.74 2.27
N VAL A 20 -14.21 35.68 1.38
CA VAL A 20 -14.91 36.93 1.71
C VAL A 20 -16.25 36.92 0.98
N GLN A 21 -17.32 37.28 1.69
CA GLN A 21 -18.67 37.42 1.14
C GLN A 21 -18.97 38.90 0.96
N ILE A 22 -19.32 39.32 -0.26
CA ILE A 22 -19.61 40.71 -0.61
C ILE A 22 -20.86 40.72 -1.48
N GLU A 23 -21.94 41.37 -1.03
CA GLU A 23 -23.15 41.64 -1.82
C GLU A 23 -23.68 40.44 -2.66
N GLY A 24 -23.66 39.23 -2.10
CA GLY A 24 -24.13 38.01 -2.77
C GLY A 24 -23.08 37.30 -3.65
N GLN A 25 -21.89 37.87 -3.81
CA GLN A 25 -20.73 37.25 -4.44
C GLN A 25 -19.74 36.73 -3.40
N ARG A 26 -19.19 35.54 -3.63
CA ARG A 26 -18.16 34.94 -2.79
C ARG A 26 -16.80 35.00 -3.48
N LEU A 27 -15.86 35.75 -2.91
CA LEU A 27 -14.45 35.63 -3.24
C LEU A 27 -13.89 34.43 -2.47
N ARG A 28 -13.44 33.40 -3.20
CA ARG A 28 -12.98 32.15 -2.58
C ARG A 28 -11.58 32.28 -2.01
N LYS A 29 -11.30 31.49 -0.96
CA LYS A 29 -9.94 31.27 -0.44
C LYS A 29 -9.04 30.77 -1.58
N GLY A 30 -7.79 31.24 -1.62
CA GLY A 30 -6.81 30.86 -2.65
C GLY A 30 -6.96 31.65 -3.96
N LEU A 31 -7.86 32.63 -4.02
CA LEU A 31 -7.99 33.51 -5.17
C LEU A 31 -6.81 34.49 -5.24
N VAL A 32 -6.12 34.55 -6.37
CA VAL A 32 -5.17 35.62 -6.69
C VAL A 32 -5.98 36.89 -6.97
N LEU A 33 -5.70 37.96 -6.23
CA LEU A 33 -6.45 39.21 -6.31
C LEU A 33 -6.02 40.02 -7.54
N GLU A 34 -7.02 40.42 -8.32
CA GLU A 34 -6.89 41.20 -9.55
C GLU A 34 -7.56 42.56 -9.34
N PRO A 35 -7.35 43.57 -10.22
CA PRO A 35 -7.90 44.91 -10.01
C PRO A 35 -9.42 44.95 -9.78
N SER A 36 -10.19 44.08 -10.45
CA SER A 36 -11.64 43.95 -10.25
C SER A 36 -11.99 43.46 -8.84
N HIS A 37 -11.22 42.53 -8.29
CA HIS A 37 -11.39 42.03 -6.93
C HIS A 37 -11.08 43.12 -5.90
N ILE A 38 -10.05 43.92 -6.13
CA ILE A 38 -9.70 45.04 -5.24
C ILE A 38 -10.84 46.07 -5.19
N ALA A 39 -11.38 46.47 -6.34
CA ALA A 39 -12.49 47.42 -6.40
C ALA A 39 -13.74 46.92 -5.65
N LEU A 40 -14.04 45.62 -5.73
CA LEU A 40 -15.14 45.01 -4.96
C LEU A 40 -14.88 45.03 -3.45
N LEU A 41 -13.64 44.75 -3.04
CA LEU A 41 -13.25 44.77 -1.62
C LEU A 41 -13.29 46.18 -1.03
N GLU A 42 -12.89 47.19 -1.81
CA GLU A 42 -12.96 48.60 -1.42
C GLU A 42 -14.41 49.10 -1.36
N ALA A 43 -15.25 48.74 -2.33
CA ALA A 43 -16.68 49.08 -2.32
C ALA A 43 -17.43 48.48 -1.12
N ALA A 44 -16.95 47.34 -0.61
CA ALA A 44 -17.47 46.69 0.59
C ALA A 44 -17.02 47.33 1.91
N ASP A 45 -16.22 48.41 1.85
CA ASP A 45 -15.70 49.16 3.01
C ASP A 45 -14.93 48.28 4.02
N LEU A 46 -14.20 47.27 3.52
CA LEU A 46 -13.36 46.40 4.35
C LEU A 46 -12.05 47.10 4.69
N SER A 47 -11.76 47.26 5.98
CA SER A 47 -10.51 47.88 6.44
C SER A 47 -9.28 47.03 6.16
N GLU A 48 -9.39 45.70 6.33
CA GLU A 48 -8.29 44.75 6.15
C GLU A 48 -8.79 43.41 5.61
N ILE A 49 -7.94 42.76 4.81
CA ILE A 49 -8.07 41.36 4.42
C ILE A 49 -6.79 40.59 4.68
N THR A 50 -6.92 39.34 5.09
CA THR A 50 -5.76 38.46 5.27
C THR A 50 -5.34 37.88 3.92
N VAL A 51 -4.08 38.08 3.55
CA VAL A 51 -3.52 37.59 2.29
C VAL A 51 -2.18 36.89 2.50
N ALA A 52 -1.80 36.09 1.53
CA ALA A 52 -0.45 35.58 1.35
C ALA A 52 0.20 36.24 0.14
N ARG A 53 1.45 36.69 0.29
CA ARG A 53 2.24 37.25 -0.80
C ARG A 53 3.50 36.41 -1.00
N LEU A 54 3.63 35.86 -2.20
CA LEU A 54 4.84 35.15 -2.61
C LEU A 54 5.97 36.17 -2.83
N GLY A 55 7.15 35.86 -2.30
CA GLY A 55 8.39 36.54 -2.63
C GLY A 55 9.03 35.96 -3.89
N ALA A 56 10.14 36.55 -4.33
CA ALA A 56 10.83 36.15 -5.56
C ALA A 56 11.36 34.70 -5.52
N ASP A 57 11.69 34.21 -4.33
CA ASP A 57 12.22 32.86 -4.11
C ASP A 57 11.17 31.86 -3.59
N ASP A 58 9.88 32.24 -3.60
CA ASP A 58 8.80 31.32 -3.27
C ASP A 58 8.19 30.69 -4.54
N VAL A 59 7.80 29.42 -4.44
CA VAL A 59 7.06 28.68 -5.46
C VAL A 59 5.61 28.55 -5.02
N HIS A 60 4.65 28.80 -5.92
CA HIS A 60 3.22 28.65 -5.63
C HIS A 60 2.88 27.20 -5.25
N GLU A 61 1.88 27.02 -4.38
CA GLU A 61 1.54 25.71 -3.81
C GLU A 61 1.25 24.61 -4.83
N ASP A 62 0.58 24.95 -5.94
CA ASP A 62 0.25 23.98 -6.99
C ASP A 62 1.49 23.59 -7.80
N ASP A 63 2.36 24.55 -8.14
CA ASP A 63 3.60 24.27 -8.87
C ASP A 63 4.54 23.42 -8.02
N ALA A 64 4.64 23.72 -6.73
CA ALA A 64 5.43 22.95 -5.78
C ALA A 64 4.88 21.53 -5.57
N ALA A 65 3.56 21.37 -5.45
CA ALA A 65 2.94 20.05 -5.28
C ALA A 65 3.16 19.16 -6.50
N LEU A 66 3.03 19.71 -7.71
CA LEU A 66 3.26 18.97 -8.95
C LEU A 66 4.75 18.63 -9.12
N ALA A 67 5.65 19.58 -8.88
CA ALA A 67 7.09 19.38 -9.00
C ALA A 67 7.59 18.26 -8.05
N LEU A 68 7.06 18.20 -6.83
CA LEU A 68 7.39 17.15 -5.89
C LEU A 68 6.78 15.80 -6.27
N ALA A 69 5.54 15.77 -6.75
CA ALA A 69 4.92 14.53 -7.24
C ALA A 69 5.72 13.92 -8.42
N LEU A 70 6.21 14.76 -9.32
CA LEU A 70 7.08 14.35 -10.44
C LEU A 70 8.44 13.84 -9.97
N ALA A 71 9.00 14.37 -8.88
CA ALA A 71 10.25 13.84 -8.31
C ALA A 71 10.04 12.46 -7.65
N LEU A 72 8.92 12.27 -6.95
CA LEU A 72 8.57 10.98 -6.34
C LEU A 72 8.36 9.88 -7.39
N VAL A 73 7.77 10.23 -8.54
CA VAL A 73 7.43 9.32 -9.64
C VAL A 73 7.80 9.95 -10.99
N PRO A 74 9.09 9.97 -11.37
CA PRO A 74 9.53 10.63 -12.61
C PRO A 74 9.19 9.82 -13.87
N ASP A 75 8.88 8.54 -13.72
CA ASP A 75 8.41 7.65 -14.78
C ASP A 75 7.14 6.92 -14.30
N GLU A 76 5.98 7.47 -14.61
CA GLU A 76 4.66 6.90 -14.28
C GLU A 76 4.50 5.46 -14.82
N LEU A 77 4.99 5.21 -16.04
CA LEU A 77 4.85 3.91 -16.69
C LEU A 77 5.73 2.87 -16.01
N GLY A 78 7.02 3.17 -15.82
CA GLY A 78 7.96 2.26 -15.16
C GLY A 78 7.62 2.02 -13.69
N ALA A 79 7.09 3.03 -12.99
CA ALA A 79 6.66 2.91 -11.60
C ALA A 79 5.30 2.22 -11.44
N HIS A 80 4.53 2.03 -12.53
CA HIS A 80 3.14 1.56 -12.48
C HIS A 80 2.24 2.45 -11.59
N LEU A 81 2.51 3.75 -11.61
CA LEU A 81 1.81 4.76 -10.83
C LEU A 81 1.35 5.89 -11.75
N ARG A 82 0.30 6.60 -11.35
CA ARG A 82 -0.22 7.76 -12.08
C ARG A 82 -0.38 8.95 -11.15
N ILE A 83 0.16 10.09 -11.55
CA ILE A 83 0.01 11.39 -10.93
C ILE A 83 -1.37 11.96 -11.31
N GLY A 84 -2.08 12.46 -10.31
CA GLY A 84 -3.38 13.08 -10.45
C GLY A 84 -3.28 14.56 -10.83
N PRO A 85 -4.41 15.19 -11.17
CA PRO A 85 -4.45 16.64 -11.34
C PRO A 85 -4.04 17.33 -10.05
N VAL A 86 -3.33 18.44 -10.18
CA VAL A 86 -2.95 19.30 -9.06
C VAL A 86 -4.05 20.32 -8.77
N GLY A 87 -4.18 20.70 -7.50
CA GLY A 87 -5.00 21.84 -7.12
C GLY A 87 -5.01 22.09 -5.61
N THR A 88 -5.03 23.36 -5.22
CA THR A 88 -5.00 23.80 -3.82
C THR A 88 -3.83 23.20 -3.03
N GLY A 89 -2.65 23.19 -3.65
CA GLY A 89 -1.40 22.66 -3.09
C GLY A 89 -1.41 21.14 -2.93
N ARG A 90 -2.29 20.40 -3.60
CA ARG A 90 -2.39 18.95 -3.48
C ARG A 90 -2.19 18.26 -4.81
N CYS A 91 -1.39 17.19 -4.81
CA CYS A 91 -1.26 16.27 -5.93
C CYS A 91 -1.30 14.82 -5.41
N ASN A 92 -2.19 13.99 -5.97
CA ASN A 92 -2.38 12.60 -5.51
C ASN A 92 -1.73 11.62 -6.49
N ILE A 93 -1.20 10.51 -5.98
CA ILE A 93 -0.55 9.46 -6.77
C ILE A 93 -1.37 8.17 -6.63
N PHE A 94 -1.66 7.51 -7.75
CA PHE A 94 -2.59 6.39 -7.84
C PHE A 94 -1.94 5.16 -8.45
N ALA A 95 -2.33 3.97 -7.98
CA ALA A 95 -1.95 2.71 -8.61
C ALA A 95 -2.65 2.54 -9.97
N VAL A 96 -1.92 2.12 -11.00
CA VAL A 96 -2.50 1.89 -12.34
C VAL A 96 -3.07 0.48 -12.52
N ALA A 97 -2.73 -0.45 -11.62
CA ALA A 97 -3.15 -1.85 -11.62
C ALA A 97 -3.18 -2.40 -10.18
N PRO A 98 -3.73 -3.61 -9.95
CA PRO A 98 -3.54 -4.31 -8.69
C PRO A 98 -2.06 -4.64 -8.47
N GLY A 99 -1.59 -4.51 -7.23
CA GLY A 99 -0.20 -4.79 -6.89
C GLY A 99 0.15 -4.48 -5.44
N VAL A 100 1.44 -4.45 -5.14
CA VAL A 100 1.99 -4.12 -3.83
C VAL A 100 2.87 -2.89 -3.97
N VAL A 101 2.56 -1.83 -3.21
CA VAL A 101 3.36 -0.60 -3.25
C VAL A 101 4.75 -0.84 -2.66
N GLN A 102 5.78 -0.28 -3.29
CA GLN A 102 7.14 -0.23 -2.75
C GLN A 102 7.48 1.23 -2.47
N ILE A 103 7.82 1.49 -1.21
CA ILE A 103 8.08 2.83 -0.68
C ILE A 103 9.49 2.83 -0.08
N ASP A 104 10.32 3.77 -0.52
CA ASP A 104 11.52 4.13 0.21
C ASP A 104 11.12 4.94 1.45
N VAL A 105 10.96 4.24 2.57
CA VAL A 105 10.51 4.81 3.84
C VAL A 105 11.49 5.86 4.36
N GLU A 106 12.79 5.68 4.14
CA GLU A 106 13.81 6.64 4.59
C GLU A 106 13.78 7.92 3.76
N ALA A 107 13.62 7.80 2.43
CA ALA A 107 13.44 8.93 1.53
C ALA A 107 12.20 9.76 1.88
N ILE A 108 11.05 9.12 2.11
CA ILE A 108 9.81 9.82 2.49
C ILE A 108 9.98 10.54 3.84
N ASN A 109 10.58 9.90 4.83
CA ASN A 109 10.82 10.52 6.14
C ASN A 109 11.80 11.69 6.05
N SER A 110 12.89 11.53 5.28
CA SER A 110 13.88 12.58 5.06
C SER A 110 13.28 13.78 4.34
N LEU A 111 12.49 13.53 3.30
CA LEU A 111 11.74 14.55 2.58
C LEU A 111 10.83 15.35 3.53
N ASN A 112 10.02 14.65 4.33
CA ASN A 112 9.07 15.30 5.24
C ASN A 112 9.75 16.10 6.36
N ALA A 113 11.01 15.81 6.67
CA ALA A 113 11.78 16.53 7.68
C ALA A 113 12.37 17.86 7.18
N ILE A 114 12.37 18.13 5.87
CA ILE A 114 13.03 19.29 5.27
C ILE A 114 12.33 20.60 5.60
N HIS A 115 11.01 20.63 5.48
CA HIS A 115 10.25 21.86 5.69
C HIS A 115 8.82 21.59 6.17
N PRO A 116 8.34 22.27 7.22
CA PRO A 116 7.07 21.92 7.89
C PRO A 116 5.81 22.04 7.03
N VAL A 117 5.88 22.75 5.90
CA VAL A 117 4.73 22.94 5.00
C VAL A 117 4.79 22.10 3.71
N ILE A 118 5.88 21.35 3.51
CA ILE A 118 6.02 20.40 2.39
C ILE A 118 5.81 19.01 2.99
N THR A 119 4.71 18.36 2.63
CA THR A 119 4.38 17.04 3.20
C THR A 119 3.97 16.03 2.14
N VAL A 120 4.36 14.77 2.38
CA VAL A 120 3.97 13.60 1.60
C VAL A 120 3.45 12.55 2.56
N SER A 121 2.21 12.11 2.33
CA SER A 121 1.60 11.01 3.09
C SER A 121 1.38 9.82 2.17
N THR A 122 1.71 8.62 2.63
CA THR A 122 1.58 7.38 1.85
C THR A 122 0.74 6.34 2.58
N VAL A 123 0.23 5.34 1.87
CA VAL A 123 -0.14 4.05 2.49
C VAL A 123 1.12 3.38 3.12
N PRO A 124 0.98 2.36 3.98
CA PRO A 124 2.14 1.61 4.48
C PRO A 124 2.96 1.01 3.33
N ASN A 125 4.27 0.87 3.52
CA ASN A 125 5.11 0.11 2.59
C ASN A 125 4.56 -1.33 2.47
N LEU A 126 4.60 -1.88 1.26
CA LEU A 126 4.07 -3.21 0.93
C LEU A 126 2.55 -3.37 1.12
N HIS A 127 1.79 -2.27 1.16
CA HIS A 127 0.34 -2.32 1.14
C HIS A 127 -0.19 -2.80 -0.23
N ARG A 128 -1.20 -3.69 -0.22
CA ARG A 128 -1.90 -4.08 -1.44
C ARG A 128 -2.72 -2.90 -1.97
N MET A 129 -2.53 -2.60 -3.24
CA MET A 129 -3.33 -1.64 -3.98
C MET A 129 -4.27 -2.36 -4.95
N GLU A 130 -5.48 -1.83 -5.07
CA GLU A 130 -6.36 -2.08 -6.20
C GLU A 130 -6.09 -1.03 -7.29
N GLN A 131 -6.50 -1.31 -8.53
CA GLN A 131 -6.42 -0.32 -9.60
C GLN A 131 -7.17 0.97 -9.22
N GLY A 132 -6.52 2.11 -9.41
CA GLY A 132 -7.06 3.43 -9.07
C GLY A 132 -6.99 3.78 -7.58
N GLY A 133 -6.48 2.88 -6.73
CA GLY A 133 -6.26 3.18 -5.32
C GLY A 133 -5.21 4.28 -5.14
N MET A 134 -5.42 5.17 -4.16
CA MET A 134 -4.50 6.26 -3.86
C MET A 134 -3.33 5.74 -3.03
N VAL A 135 -2.12 5.83 -3.58
CA VAL A 135 -0.87 5.38 -2.97
C VAL A 135 -0.29 6.46 -2.07
N ALA A 136 -0.28 7.70 -2.55
CA ALA A 136 0.30 8.83 -1.84
C ALA A 136 -0.42 10.14 -2.17
N THR A 137 -0.24 11.14 -1.32
CA THR A 137 -0.67 12.52 -1.55
C THR A 137 0.45 13.48 -1.13
N VAL A 138 0.83 14.33 -2.07
CA VAL A 138 1.64 15.51 -1.81
C VAL A 138 0.71 16.61 -1.31
N LYS A 139 1.09 17.29 -0.23
CA LYS A 139 0.40 18.47 0.27
C LYS A 139 1.39 19.57 0.63
N ILE A 140 1.33 20.65 -0.14
CA ILE A 140 1.85 21.96 0.22
C ILE A 140 0.78 22.64 1.08
N ILE A 141 1.11 22.89 2.34
CA ILE A 141 0.13 23.34 3.35
C ILE A 141 -0.13 24.85 3.23
N ALA A 142 0.91 25.62 2.92
CA ALA A 142 0.86 27.06 2.70
C ALA A 142 0.66 27.40 1.22
N TYR A 143 0.39 28.67 0.90
CA TYR A 143 0.20 29.13 -0.49
C TYR A 143 1.46 29.15 -1.35
N GLY A 144 2.62 29.06 -0.71
CA GLY A 144 3.88 28.84 -1.39
C GLY A 144 4.98 28.39 -0.45
N VAL A 145 6.09 27.97 -1.03
CA VAL A 145 7.24 27.40 -0.32
C VAL A 145 8.55 27.97 -0.85
N PRO A 146 9.59 28.07 -0.01
CA PRO A 146 10.91 28.47 -0.48
C PRO A 146 11.43 27.49 -1.53
N LYS A 147 11.91 28.02 -2.66
CA LYS A 147 12.42 27.23 -3.78
C LYS A 147 13.50 26.23 -3.36
N HIS A 148 14.46 26.66 -2.53
CA HIS A 148 15.54 25.79 -2.05
C HIS A 148 15.02 24.58 -1.24
N ALA A 149 13.96 24.78 -0.43
CA ALA A 149 13.38 23.73 0.38
C ALA A 149 12.64 22.72 -0.52
N LEU A 150 11.97 23.19 -1.57
CA LEU A 150 11.35 22.33 -2.58
C LEU A 150 12.41 21.50 -3.32
N GLU A 151 13.51 22.11 -3.77
CA GLU A 151 14.59 21.41 -4.48
C GLU A 151 15.23 20.32 -3.61
N GLN A 152 15.45 20.60 -2.32
CA GLN A 152 15.92 19.60 -1.35
C GLN A 152 14.90 18.46 -1.17
N ALA A 153 13.61 18.78 -1.09
CA ALA A 153 12.55 17.79 -0.95
C ALA A 153 12.44 16.88 -2.18
N GLN A 154 12.56 17.45 -3.39
CA GLN A 154 12.61 16.69 -4.63
C GLN A 154 13.81 15.74 -4.67
N ALA A 155 15.00 16.23 -4.29
CA ALA A 155 16.20 15.40 -4.26
C ALA A 155 16.10 14.27 -3.22
N ALA A 156 15.54 14.54 -2.04
CA ALA A 156 15.36 13.54 -1.00
C ALA A 156 14.31 12.47 -1.33
N GLY A 157 13.29 12.82 -2.14
CA GLY A 157 12.23 11.91 -2.55
C GLY A 157 12.37 11.30 -3.94
N ASP A 158 13.50 11.48 -4.63
CA ASP A 158 13.67 11.02 -6.01
C ASP A 158 13.35 9.52 -6.13
N LYS A 159 12.35 9.19 -6.96
CA LYS A 159 11.91 7.81 -7.24
C LYS A 159 11.54 7.00 -5.99
N ALA A 160 11.10 7.65 -4.93
CA ALA A 160 10.78 6.99 -3.66
C ALA A 160 9.54 6.06 -3.72
N LEU A 161 8.75 6.12 -4.80
CA LEU A 161 7.50 5.38 -4.94
C LEU A 161 7.45 4.55 -6.22
N SER A 162 7.08 3.28 -6.08
CA SER A 162 6.70 2.41 -7.19
C SER A 162 5.63 1.40 -6.77
N LEU A 163 5.09 0.69 -7.75
CA LEU A 163 4.13 -0.39 -7.54
C LEU A 163 4.65 -1.67 -8.21
N ALA A 164 4.84 -2.72 -7.42
CA ALA A 164 5.11 -4.05 -7.91
C ALA A 164 3.80 -4.70 -8.36
N VAL A 165 3.65 -4.94 -9.66
CA VAL A 165 2.49 -5.63 -10.26
C VAL A 165 2.77 -7.13 -10.41
N ALA A 166 1.74 -7.93 -10.68
CA ALA A 166 1.89 -9.38 -10.78
C ALA A 166 2.94 -9.81 -11.81
N SER A 167 3.95 -10.54 -11.32
CA SER A 167 4.95 -11.25 -12.13
C SER A 167 4.58 -12.72 -12.31
N VAL A 168 3.95 -13.32 -11.29
CA VAL A 168 3.33 -14.64 -11.36
C VAL A 168 2.04 -14.54 -12.18
N ARG A 169 1.90 -15.39 -13.20
CA ARG A 169 0.68 -15.47 -14.02
C ARG A 169 -0.20 -16.64 -13.63
N ARG A 170 0.41 -17.76 -13.22
CA ARG A 170 -0.28 -19.02 -12.95
C ARG A 170 0.18 -19.62 -11.62
N ALA A 171 -0.76 -19.95 -10.75
CA ALA A 171 -0.51 -20.62 -9.47
C ALA A 171 -1.09 -22.04 -9.48
N SER A 172 -0.24 -23.05 -9.28
CA SER A 172 -0.72 -24.40 -9.03
C SER A 172 -1.22 -24.52 -7.59
N PHE A 173 -2.39 -25.14 -7.41
CA PHE A 173 -3.03 -25.28 -6.10
C PHE A 173 -3.23 -26.75 -5.76
N ILE A 174 -2.67 -27.16 -4.62
CA ILE A 174 -2.77 -28.53 -4.12
C ILE A 174 -3.49 -28.51 -2.77
N GLU A 175 -4.53 -29.33 -2.64
CA GLU A 175 -5.31 -29.47 -1.41
C GLU A 175 -5.24 -30.91 -0.90
N THR A 176 -4.63 -31.12 0.27
CA THR A 176 -4.65 -32.45 0.90
C THR A 176 -5.99 -32.71 1.61
N THR A 177 -6.31 -33.99 1.85
CA THR A 177 -7.64 -34.42 2.32
C THR A 177 -7.52 -35.58 3.33
N LEU A 178 -8.34 -35.58 4.39
CA LEU A 178 -8.40 -36.69 5.38
C LEU A 178 -9.56 -37.67 5.11
N ALA A 179 -10.64 -37.20 4.50
CA ALA A 179 -11.77 -38.01 4.02
C ALA A 179 -12.56 -37.20 2.97
N ALA A 180 -13.34 -37.90 2.13
CA ALA A 180 -14.29 -37.28 1.21
C ALA A 180 -15.67 -37.10 1.87
N PRO A 181 -16.46 -36.06 1.52
CA PRO A 181 -16.20 -35.04 0.50
C PRO A 181 -15.47 -33.80 1.04
N VAL A 182 -14.65 -33.19 0.17
CA VAL A 182 -13.85 -32.00 0.50
C VAL A 182 -14.60 -30.74 0.05
N SER A 183 -14.79 -29.81 0.98
CA SER A 183 -15.43 -28.52 0.71
C SER A 183 -14.68 -27.73 -0.36
N GLN A 184 -15.37 -27.27 -1.40
CA GLN A 184 -14.80 -26.37 -2.41
C GLN A 184 -14.56 -24.93 -1.91
N LYS A 185 -15.03 -24.61 -0.70
CA LYS A 185 -14.99 -23.25 -0.15
C LYS A 185 -13.56 -22.70 -0.03
N GLY A 186 -12.62 -23.53 0.43
CA GLY A 186 -11.22 -23.14 0.57
C GLY A 186 -10.59 -22.73 -0.76
N ALA A 187 -10.64 -23.64 -1.75
CA ALA A 187 -10.17 -23.38 -3.10
C ALA A 187 -10.79 -22.12 -3.72
N LYS A 188 -12.09 -21.89 -3.55
CA LYS A 188 -12.77 -20.68 -4.06
C LYS A 188 -12.20 -19.39 -3.44
N VAL A 189 -11.95 -19.39 -2.12
CA VAL A 189 -11.37 -18.23 -1.44
C VAL A 189 -9.95 -17.95 -1.93
N ILE A 190 -9.09 -18.98 -2.01
CA ILE A 190 -7.71 -18.80 -2.49
C ILE A 190 -7.69 -18.35 -3.96
N ARG A 191 -8.56 -18.90 -4.81
CA ARG A 191 -8.70 -18.46 -6.20
C ARG A 191 -9.04 -16.97 -6.30
N ASN A 192 -9.92 -16.48 -5.44
CA ASN A 192 -10.28 -15.06 -5.43
C ASN A 192 -9.09 -14.18 -5.01
N ARG A 193 -8.25 -14.62 -4.06
CA ARG A 193 -7.03 -13.90 -3.63
C ARG A 193 -6.00 -13.82 -4.75
N VAL A 194 -5.78 -14.92 -5.46
CA VAL A 194 -4.88 -14.95 -6.62
C VAL A 194 -5.43 -14.05 -7.74
N LYS A 195 -6.74 -14.13 -8.01
CA LYS A 195 -7.41 -13.34 -9.04
C LYS A 195 -7.40 -11.84 -8.76
N SER A 196 -7.53 -11.40 -7.51
CA SER A 196 -7.51 -9.96 -7.17
C SER A 196 -6.18 -9.28 -7.51
N LEU A 197 -5.10 -10.05 -7.65
CA LEU A 197 -3.79 -9.55 -8.06
C LEU A 197 -3.54 -9.72 -9.57
N GLY A 198 -4.51 -10.23 -10.33
CA GLY A 198 -4.38 -10.43 -11.77
C GLY A 198 -3.73 -11.75 -12.20
N ALA A 199 -3.47 -12.67 -11.27
CA ALA A 199 -2.99 -14.02 -11.55
C ALA A 199 -4.16 -15.03 -11.67
N VAL A 200 -3.87 -16.21 -12.21
CA VAL A 200 -4.84 -17.31 -12.35
C VAL A 200 -4.40 -18.48 -11.49
N MET A 201 -5.35 -19.09 -10.77
CA MET A 201 -5.11 -20.34 -10.04
C MET A 201 -5.64 -21.53 -10.84
N ASP A 202 -4.81 -22.57 -10.97
CA ASP A 202 -5.16 -23.85 -11.56
C ASP A 202 -6.34 -24.52 -10.84
N GLU A 203 -6.94 -25.52 -11.49
CA GLU A 203 -7.89 -26.39 -10.80
C GLU A 203 -7.21 -27.15 -9.65
N PRO A 204 -7.89 -27.34 -8.51
CA PRO A 204 -7.30 -28.00 -7.36
C PRO A 204 -6.88 -29.44 -7.65
N VAL A 205 -5.59 -29.72 -7.46
CA VAL A 205 -5.09 -31.10 -7.36
C VAL A 205 -5.33 -31.58 -5.93
N ARG A 206 -6.07 -32.68 -5.78
CA ARG A 206 -6.41 -33.24 -4.45
C ARG A 206 -5.69 -34.55 -4.21
N CYS A 207 -5.11 -34.70 -3.03
CA CYS A 207 -4.43 -35.92 -2.61
C CYS A 207 -4.73 -36.24 -1.13
N PRO A 208 -4.46 -37.46 -0.66
CA PRO A 208 -4.46 -37.77 0.77
C PRO A 208 -3.51 -36.85 1.55
N HIS A 209 -3.81 -36.59 2.82
CA HIS A 209 -2.89 -35.92 3.74
C HIS A 209 -1.74 -36.85 4.13
N ASP A 210 -0.85 -37.08 3.18
CA ASP A 210 0.31 -37.97 3.25
C ASP A 210 1.49 -37.34 2.49
N THR A 211 2.69 -37.49 3.04
CA THR A 211 3.91 -36.85 2.54
C THR A 211 4.26 -37.32 1.13
N ALA A 212 4.16 -38.62 0.84
CA ALA A 212 4.52 -39.18 -0.46
C ALA A 212 3.51 -38.78 -1.54
N ALA A 213 2.22 -38.83 -1.21
CA ALA A 213 1.15 -38.41 -2.13
C ALA A 213 1.23 -36.92 -2.47
N LEU A 214 1.44 -36.05 -1.48
CA LEU A 214 1.62 -34.62 -1.71
C LEU A 214 2.90 -34.33 -2.50
N SER A 215 4.01 -35.03 -2.22
CA SER A 215 5.25 -34.90 -2.98
C SER A 215 5.07 -35.27 -4.46
N ALA A 216 4.30 -36.33 -4.76
CA ALA A 216 3.98 -36.71 -6.13
C ALA A 216 3.16 -35.62 -6.85
N ALA A 217 2.18 -35.02 -6.17
CA ALA A 217 1.41 -33.90 -6.72
C ALA A 217 2.27 -32.65 -6.95
N LEU A 218 3.19 -32.35 -6.03
CA LEU A 218 4.13 -31.23 -6.15
C LEU A 218 5.03 -31.33 -7.37
N ARG A 219 5.54 -32.52 -7.70
CA ARG A 219 6.37 -32.74 -8.90
C ARG A 219 5.61 -32.52 -10.21
N GLN A 220 4.29 -32.56 -10.19
CA GLN A 220 3.43 -32.31 -11.36
C GLN A 220 2.94 -30.86 -11.45
N ALA A 221 3.29 -30.00 -10.49
CA ALA A 221 2.84 -28.62 -10.47
C ALA A 221 3.54 -27.77 -11.55
N GLU A 222 2.76 -27.23 -12.48
CA GLU A 222 3.27 -26.47 -13.63
C GLU A 222 3.32 -24.96 -13.42
N GLY A 223 2.54 -24.41 -12.49
CA GLY A 223 2.43 -22.98 -12.25
C GLY A 223 3.77 -22.34 -11.87
N ASP A 224 3.84 -21.01 -12.00
CA ASP A 224 4.99 -20.19 -11.63
C ASP A 224 5.14 -20.13 -10.10
N MET A 225 4.07 -20.40 -9.36
CA MET A 225 4.06 -20.58 -7.92
C MET A 225 3.21 -21.79 -7.51
N ILE A 226 3.43 -22.29 -6.30
CA ILE A 226 2.69 -23.43 -5.74
C ILE A 226 2.05 -23.04 -4.41
N LEU A 227 0.75 -23.27 -4.29
CA LEU A 227 -0.04 -23.04 -3.09
C LEU A 227 -0.51 -24.39 -2.53
N ILE A 228 -0.18 -24.66 -1.26
CA ILE A 228 -0.56 -25.90 -0.58
C ILE A 228 -1.55 -25.55 0.52
N LEU A 229 -2.75 -26.15 0.47
CA LEU A 229 -3.73 -26.05 1.55
C LEU A 229 -3.91 -27.43 2.20
N THR A 230 -3.47 -27.55 3.45
CA THR A 230 -3.49 -28.83 4.15
C THR A 230 -4.88 -29.15 4.74
N ALA A 231 -5.15 -30.44 4.94
CA ALA A 231 -6.35 -30.94 5.62
C ALA A 231 -6.26 -30.76 7.14
N SER A 232 -5.06 -30.92 7.69
CA SER A 232 -4.71 -30.65 9.09
C SER A 232 -3.79 -29.44 9.17
N ALA A 233 -3.82 -28.73 10.30
CA ALA A 233 -2.93 -27.60 10.52
C ALA A 233 -1.47 -28.06 10.59
N THR A 234 -0.61 -27.47 9.76
CA THR A 234 0.84 -27.68 9.80
C THR A 234 1.36 -27.27 11.18
N SER A 235 1.91 -28.22 11.92
CA SER A 235 2.29 -28.03 13.32
C SER A 235 3.80 -27.89 13.52
N ASP A 236 4.61 -28.38 12.57
CA ASP A 236 6.07 -28.36 12.66
C ASP A 236 6.73 -28.24 11.27
N LEU A 237 8.00 -27.83 11.24
CA LEU A 237 8.83 -27.81 10.04
C LEU A 237 9.06 -29.18 9.41
N ARG A 238 8.83 -30.28 10.13
CA ARG A 238 8.93 -31.67 9.67
C ARG A 238 7.55 -32.33 9.51
N ASP A 239 6.48 -31.54 9.50
CA ASP A 239 5.14 -32.03 9.20
C ASP A 239 4.98 -32.35 7.70
N THR A 240 3.84 -32.94 7.35
CA THR A 240 3.46 -33.49 6.05
C THR A 240 3.80 -32.59 4.88
N ALA A 241 3.37 -31.31 4.90
CA ALA A 241 3.55 -30.41 3.76
C ALA A 241 5.00 -29.91 3.59
N PRO A 242 5.68 -29.41 4.64
CA PRO A 242 7.11 -29.12 4.56
C PRO A 242 7.96 -30.32 4.11
N GLU A 243 7.71 -31.52 4.65
CA GLU A 243 8.44 -32.73 4.25
C GLU A 243 8.13 -33.14 2.80
N ALA A 244 6.89 -32.97 2.34
CA ALA A 244 6.53 -33.28 0.96
C ALA A 244 7.27 -32.38 -0.04
N VAL A 245 7.49 -31.10 0.31
CA VAL A 245 8.33 -30.17 -0.46
C VAL A 245 9.78 -30.65 -0.52
N ARG A 246 10.36 -31.02 0.63
CA ARG A 246 11.74 -31.58 0.67
C ARG A 246 11.85 -32.86 -0.15
N LEU A 247 10.90 -33.78 0.01
CA LEU A 247 10.85 -35.03 -0.74
C LEU A 247 10.68 -34.80 -2.25
N ALA A 248 9.97 -33.74 -2.65
CA ALA A 248 9.86 -33.34 -4.05
C ALA A 248 11.16 -32.77 -4.64
N GLY A 249 12.20 -32.56 -3.81
CA GLY A 249 13.48 -31.98 -4.20
C GLY A 249 13.58 -30.47 -3.94
N GLY A 250 12.60 -29.89 -3.23
CA GLY A 250 12.58 -28.49 -2.86
C GLY A 250 13.24 -28.20 -1.51
N ALA A 251 13.14 -26.95 -1.08
CA ALA A 251 13.62 -26.47 0.21
C ALA A 251 12.53 -25.69 0.94
N VAL A 252 12.53 -25.75 2.27
CA VAL A 252 11.65 -24.95 3.12
C VAL A 252 12.49 -23.85 3.75
N ALA A 253 12.14 -22.60 3.48
CA ALA A 253 12.91 -21.42 3.90
C ALA A 253 12.49 -20.90 5.28
N HIS A 254 11.19 -20.95 5.59
CA HIS A 254 10.67 -20.44 6.86
C HIS A 254 9.32 -21.10 7.21
N PHE A 255 9.04 -21.26 8.51
CA PHE A 255 7.75 -21.69 9.03
C PHE A 255 7.40 -20.86 10.27
N GLY A 256 6.13 -20.48 10.35
CA GLY A 256 5.64 -19.56 11.35
C GLY A 256 5.49 -18.15 10.77
N MET A 257 4.62 -17.36 11.39
CA MET A 257 4.67 -15.91 11.26
C MET A 257 4.04 -15.24 12.49
N PRO A 258 4.51 -14.06 12.91
CA PRO A 258 3.95 -13.33 14.06
C PRO A 258 2.66 -12.57 13.70
N VAL A 259 1.73 -13.19 12.96
CA VAL A 259 0.47 -12.59 12.53
C VAL A 259 -0.71 -13.51 12.88
N ASP A 260 -1.77 -12.97 13.48
CA ASP A 260 -2.95 -13.70 13.93
C ASP A 260 -4.23 -13.07 13.33
N PRO A 261 -5.00 -13.82 12.50
CA PRO A 261 -4.75 -15.17 12.00
C PRO A 261 -3.69 -15.22 10.89
N GLY A 262 -2.91 -16.31 10.82
CA GLY A 262 -1.91 -16.54 9.74
C GLY A 262 -0.67 -17.32 10.19
N ASN A 263 -0.44 -17.39 11.49
CA ASN A 263 0.77 -17.90 12.16
C ASN A 263 1.33 -19.28 11.74
N LEU A 264 0.58 -20.15 11.07
CA LEU A 264 1.04 -21.49 10.65
C LEU A 264 1.44 -21.55 9.17
N LEU A 265 1.76 -20.41 8.57
CA LEU A 265 2.28 -20.33 7.21
C LEU A 265 3.71 -20.89 7.13
N PHE A 266 4.05 -21.54 6.01
CA PHE A 266 5.45 -21.73 5.63
C PHE A 266 5.69 -21.23 4.20
N ILE A 267 6.94 -20.86 3.93
CA ILE A 267 7.43 -20.60 2.57
C ILE A 267 8.59 -21.54 2.22
N GLY A 268 8.70 -21.86 0.95
CA GLY A 268 9.76 -22.67 0.39
C GLY A 268 9.96 -22.41 -1.09
N ASP A 269 10.79 -23.24 -1.69
CA ASP A 269 11.08 -23.24 -3.11
C ASP A 269 11.02 -24.68 -3.64
N LEU A 270 10.52 -24.84 -4.87
CA LEU A 270 10.60 -26.08 -5.62
C LEU A 270 11.07 -25.79 -7.05
N GLY A 271 12.39 -25.90 -7.28
CA GLY A 271 12.97 -25.70 -8.60
C GLY A 271 12.85 -24.26 -9.10
N GLY A 272 13.01 -23.28 -8.21
CA GLY A 272 12.84 -21.84 -8.50
C GLY A 272 11.40 -21.34 -8.40
N LYS A 273 10.44 -22.22 -8.08
CA LYS A 273 9.03 -21.86 -7.87
C LYS A 273 8.77 -21.59 -6.39
N PRO A 274 8.30 -20.38 -6.00
CA PRO A 274 7.89 -20.13 -4.63
C PRO A 274 6.73 -21.06 -4.23
N VAL A 275 6.89 -21.69 -3.07
CA VAL A 275 5.88 -22.55 -2.44
C VAL A 275 5.35 -21.86 -1.19
N ILE A 276 4.02 -21.76 -1.06
CA ILE A 276 3.37 -21.28 0.15
C ILE A 276 2.51 -22.40 0.75
N GLY A 277 2.84 -22.80 1.96
CA GLY A 277 1.93 -23.56 2.81
C GLY A 277 0.95 -22.63 3.49
N LEU A 278 -0.32 -22.70 3.08
CA LEU A 278 -1.38 -21.84 3.58
C LEU A 278 -1.90 -22.37 4.93
N PRO A 279 -2.06 -21.50 5.94
CA PRO A 279 -2.67 -21.89 7.20
C PRO A 279 -4.16 -22.18 7.00
N GLY A 280 -4.75 -23.06 7.83
CA GLY A 280 -6.16 -23.46 7.69
C GLY A 280 -7.15 -22.28 7.74
N CYS A 281 -6.81 -21.20 8.46
CA CYS A 281 -7.60 -19.97 8.52
C CYS A 281 -7.69 -19.22 7.18
N ALA A 282 -6.82 -19.51 6.20
CA ALA A 282 -6.89 -18.95 4.84
C ALA A 282 -8.13 -19.41 4.05
N ARG A 283 -8.87 -20.43 4.54
CA ARG A 283 -10.19 -20.84 4.03
C ARG A 283 -11.28 -19.78 4.27
N SER A 284 -11.03 -18.80 5.14
CA SER A 284 -11.91 -17.66 5.38
C SER A 284 -11.61 -16.52 4.40
N PRO A 285 -12.61 -15.77 3.91
CA PRO A 285 -12.38 -14.58 3.09
C PRO A 285 -11.84 -13.37 3.89
N ALA A 286 -11.80 -13.45 5.23
CA ALA A 286 -11.23 -12.38 6.06
C ALA A 286 -9.72 -12.22 5.80
N LEU A 287 -9.19 -11.02 6.06
CA LEU A 287 -7.75 -10.75 5.98
C LEU A 287 -6.97 -11.74 6.86
N ASN A 288 -5.87 -12.26 6.30
CA ASN A 288 -5.00 -13.25 6.89
C ASN A 288 -3.54 -12.83 6.70
N GLY A 289 -2.64 -13.17 7.62
CA GLY A 289 -1.21 -12.93 7.43
C GLY A 289 -0.65 -13.57 6.16
N ALA A 290 -1.23 -14.70 5.72
CA ALA A 290 -0.87 -15.31 4.44
C ALA A 290 -1.11 -14.41 3.23
N ASP A 291 -1.99 -13.42 3.33
CA ASP A 291 -2.24 -12.46 2.26
C ASP A 291 -1.01 -11.60 2.00
N TRP A 292 -0.34 -11.11 3.05
CA TRP A 292 0.85 -10.27 2.90
C TRP A 292 2.01 -11.01 2.20
N VAL A 293 2.14 -12.31 2.46
CA VAL A 293 3.15 -13.15 1.80
C VAL A 293 2.74 -13.47 0.36
N LEU A 294 1.48 -13.86 0.15
CA LEU A 294 0.91 -14.18 -1.16
C LEU A 294 0.98 -12.98 -2.12
N GLU A 295 0.56 -11.80 -1.65
CA GLU A 295 0.55 -10.54 -2.41
C GLU A 295 1.95 -10.18 -2.89
N ARG A 296 2.94 -10.23 -2.00
CA ARG A 296 4.36 -9.97 -2.34
C ARG A 296 4.88 -10.95 -3.38
N LEU A 297 4.72 -12.25 -3.15
CA LEU A 297 5.27 -13.28 -4.03
C LEU A 297 4.61 -13.28 -5.42
N ILE A 298 3.30 -13.02 -5.51
CA ILE A 298 2.63 -12.85 -6.81
C ILE A 298 3.19 -11.63 -7.55
N CYS A 299 3.45 -10.53 -6.85
CA CYS A 299 4.06 -9.32 -7.39
C CYS A 299 5.59 -9.43 -7.62
N GLY A 300 6.18 -10.61 -7.42
CA GLY A 300 7.63 -10.81 -7.60
C GLY A 300 8.50 -10.14 -6.55
N VAL A 301 7.91 -9.69 -5.43
CA VAL A 301 8.63 -9.12 -4.30
C VAL A 301 9.10 -10.27 -3.41
N PRO A 302 10.42 -10.49 -3.25
CA PRO A 302 10.93 -11.56 -2.39
C PRO A 302 10.44 -11.42 -0.96
N VAL A 303 10.28 -12.55 -0.27
CA VAL A 303 9.92 -12.62 1.15
C VAL A 303 10.96 -13.43 1.89
N SER A 304 11.74 -12.79 2.75
CA SER A 304 12.72 -13.45 3.61
C SER A 304 12.10 -13.90 4.94
N ALA A 305 12.83 -14.72 5.69
CA ALA A 305 12.47 -15.02 7.08
C ALA A 305 12.43 -13.76 7.96
N GLN A 306 13.35 -12.81 7.74
CA GLN A 306 13.38 -11.54 8.47
C GLN A 306 12.14 -10.69 8.16
N ASP A 307 11.72 -10.64 6.90
CA ASP A 307 10.48 -9.97 6.50
C ASP A 307 9.28 -10.53 7.26
N ILE A 308 9.12 -11.84 7.26
CA ILE A 308 7.99 -12.51 7.93
C ILE A 308 8.03 -12.21 9.43
N MET A 309 9.18 -12.34 10.07
CA MET A 309 9.32 -12.07 11.50
C MET A 309 9.13 -10.59 11.86
N GLY A 310 9.36 -9.68 10.90
CA GLY A 310 9.09 -8.24 11.04
C GLY A 310 7.59 -7.88 11.02
N MET A 311 6.72 -8.78 10.58
CA MET A 311 5.27 -8.53 10.46
C MET A 311 4.51 -8.49 11.80
N GLY A 312 5.21 -8.59 12.94
CA GLY A 312 4.58 -8.64 14.26
C GLY A 312 3.91 -7.33 14.67
N VAL A 313 4.49 -6.18 14.31
CA VAL A 313 3.87 -4.87 14.55
C VAL A 313 2.70 -4.69 13.58
N GLY A 314 1.49 -4.59 14.12
CA GLY A 314 0.26 -4.60 13.32
C GLY A 314 -0.22 -6.00 12.91
N GLY A 315 0.49 -7.07 13.32
CA GLY A 315 0.16 -8.46 13.01
C GLY A 315 -1.08 -9.02 13.71
N LEU A 316 -1.73 -8.25 14.60
CA LEU A 316 -3.02 -8.63 15.19
C LEU A 316 -4.16 -8.12 14.31
N LEU A 317 -4.52 -8.90 13.29
CA LEU A 317 -5.46 -8.46 12.25
C LEU A 317 -6.91 -8.50 12.69
N LYS A 318 -7.26 -9.43 13.58
CA LYS A 318 -8.62 -9.57 14.10
C LYS A 318 -8.62 -10.20 15.48
N GLU A 319 -9.31 -9.56 16.41
CA GLU A 319 -9.76 -10.22 17.64
C GLU A 319 -11.07 -10.98 17.35
N ILE A 320 -11.13 -12.25 17.73
CA ILE A 320 -12.36 -13.06 17.64
C ILE A 320 -13.00 -13.02 19.03
N PRO A 321 -14.22 -12.44 19.21
CA PRO A 321 -14.88 -12.37 20.51
C PRO A 321 -15.21 -13.73 21.15
N SER A 322 -15.20 -14.81 20.35
CA SER A 322 -15.59 -16.16 20.74
C SER A 322 -14.50 -17.19 20.38
N ARG A 323 -13.36 -17.15 21.07
CA ARG A 323 -12.49 -18.34 21.15
C ARG A 323 -13.02 -19.25 22.29
N PRO A 324 -13.10 -20.59 22.09
CA PRO A 324 -13.55 -21.54 23.12
C PRO A 324 -12.74 -21.51 24.43
N GLN A 325 -11.58 -20.84 24.45
CA GLN A 325 -10.85 -20.49 25.67
C GLN A 325 -10.33 -19.05 25.58
N PRO A 326 -10.71 -18.15 26.52
CA PRO A 326 -10.07 -16.86 26.66
C PRO A 326 -8.63 -17.03 27.14
N ARG A 327 -7.71 -16.17 26.66
CA ARG A 327 -6.31 -16.05 27.12
C ARG A 327 -6.15 -15.78 28.62
N ASN A 328 -7.25 -15.46 29.29
CA ASN A 328 -7.30 -15.21 30.71
C ASN A 328 -8.01 -16.41 31.38
N PRO A 329 -7.29 -17.46 31.81
CA PRO A 329 -7.86 -18.36 32.78
C PRO A 329 -8.21 -17.49 33.97
N LYS A 330 -9.50 -17.32 34.26
CA LYS A 330 -9.94 -16.62 35.47
C LYS A 330 -9.12 -17.20 36.62
N ARG A 331 -8.33 -16.36 37.30
CA ARG A 331 -7.77 -16.70 38.61
C ARG A 331 -8.96 -17.10 39.49
N SER A 332 -9.08 -18.39 39.77
CA SER A 332 -9.73 -18.90 40.98
C SER A 332 -8.67 -19.01 42.06
#